data_AF-A0A843XU96-F1
#
_entry.id   AF-A0A843XU96-F1
#
_cell.length_a   1.000
_cell.length_b   1.000
_cell.length_c   1.000
_cell.angle_alpha   90.00
_cell.angle_beta   90.00
_cell.angle_gamma   90.00
#
_symmetry.space_group_name_H-M   'P 1'
#
loop_
_entity.id
_entity.type
_entity.pdbx_description
1 polymer ?
#
loop_
_entity_poly.entity_id
_entity_poly.type
_entity_poly.pdbx_seq_one_letter_code
_entity_poly.pdbx_strand_id
1 'polypeptide(L)'
;MEHASLVYGMGPRSSSMVSSHTDYHRLLDQALANLTKKEACLITPTGFAANTALLAALGNIESLICAGRRPAKHEKIAIFSDALNHASIIDGLCMAECHQEADVFVYRHNDMKHLDELLSNCQVQKKVVFTDSLFSMEGDFDPMLELVELL
;
A
#
# COMPACT_ATOMS: atom_id res chain seq x y z
N MET A 1 17.87 16.74 -16.92
CA MET A 1 16.63 16.66 -17.73
C MET A 1 16.90 16.79 -19.23
N GLU A 2 17.71 17.76 -19.68
CA GLU A 2 18.05 17.90 -21.12
C GLU A 2 18.57 16.62 -21.79
N HIS A 3 19.55 15.95 -21.19
CA HIS A 3 20.13 14.72 -21.76
C HIS A 3 19.11 13.58 -21.93
N ALA A 4 18.17 13.43 -20.99
CA ALA A 4 17.14 12.39 -21.07
C ALA A 4 16.11 12.69 -22.17
N SER A 5 15.73 13.96 -22.34
CA SER A 5 14.83 14.42 -23.41
C SER A 5 15.42 14.20 -24.80
N LEU A 6 16.73 14.39 -24.96
CA LEU A 6 17.43 14.15 -26.24
C LEU A 6 17.47 12.66 -26.62
N VAL A 7 17.60 11.76 -25.65
CA VAL A 7 17.71 10.31 -25.92
C VAL A 7 16.35 9.63 -26.04
N TYR A 8 15.36 10.05 -25.26
CA TYR A 8 14.05 9.37 -25.15
C TYR A 8 12.87 10.24 -25.63
N GLY A 9 13.12 11.45 -26.13
CA GLY A 9 12.09 12.40 -26.54
C GLY A 9 11.26 12.92 -25.37
N MET A 10 9.98 13.21 -25.63
CA MET A 10 9.01 13.69 -24.61
C MET A 10 8.53 12.59 -23.64
N GLY A 11 9.26 11.48 -23.56
CA GLY A 11 8.95 10.35 -22.69
C GLY A 11 8.30 9.17 -23.41
N PRO A 12 8.09 8.07 -22.68
CA PRO A 12 7.55 6.85 -23.24
C PRO A 12 6.08 7.00 -23.70
N ARG A 13 5.70 6.25 -24.75
CA ARG A 13 4.37 6.35 -25.38
C ARG A 13 3.44 5.18 -25.07
N SER A 14 3.76 4.35 -24.07
CA SER A 14 3.00 3.14 -23.75
C SER A 14 2.98 2.87 -22.25
N SER A 15 2.47 1.71 -21.84
CA SER A 15 2.57 1.27 -20.45
C SER A 15 3.97 0.74 -20.14
N SER A 16 4.31 0.71 -18.84
CA SER A 16 5.56 0.12 -18.35
C SER A 16 5.74 -1.33 -18.81
N MET A 17 4.64 -2.08 -18.88
CA MET A 17 4.61 -3.47 -19.33
C MET A 17 4.95 -3.65 -20.82
N VAL A 18 4.64 -2.66 -21.66
CA VAL A 18 4.82 -2.79 -23.12
C VAL A 18 6.19 -2.26 -23.55
N SER A 19 6.54 -1.04 -23.17
CA SER A 19 7.81 -0.44 -23.64
C SER A 19 8.28 0.79 -22.85
N SER A 20 7.59 1.15 -21.76
CA SER A 20 7.79 2.46 -21.14
C SER A 20 8.62 2.48 -19.86
N HIS A 21 8.98 1.30 -19.37
CA HIS A 21 9.97 1.18 -18.30
C HIS A 21 11.38 1.22 -18.91
N THR A 22 12.06 2.35 -18.76
CA THR A 22 13.40 2.57 -19.32
C THR A 22 14.49 2.30 -18.28
N ASP A 23 15.76 2.27 -18.71
CA ASP A 23 16.88 2.14 -17.77
C ASP A 23 16.91 3.22 -16.68
N TYR A 24 16.45 4.45 -16.97
CA TYR A 24 16.34 5.48 -15.94
C TYR A 24 15.30 5.14 -14.87
N HIS A 25 14.18 4.52 -15.24
CA HIS A 25 13.16 4.06 -14.29
C HIS A 25 13.74 2.93 -13.42
N ARG A 26 14.42 1.95 -14.04
CA ARG A 26 15.10 0.86 -13.31
C ARG A 26 16.17 1.38 -12.33
N LEU A 27 16.97 2.35 -12.74
CA LEU A 27 17.98 2.95 -11.86
C LEU A 27 17.35 3.71 -10.69
N LEU A 28 16.23 4.40 -10.93
CA LEU A 28 15.48 5.08 -9.88
C LEU A 28 14.85 4.07 -8.90
N ASP A 29 14.24 2.99 -9.40
CA ASP A 29 13.71 1.90 -8.58
C ASP A 29 14.81 1.33 -7.66
N GLN A 30 16.00 1.04 -8.22
CA GLN A 30 17.15 0.55 -7.44
C GLN A 30 17.64 1.56 -6.41
N ALA A 31 17.73 2.84 -6.77
CA ALA A 31 18.15 3.89 -5.84
C ALA A 31 17.17 4.05 -4.67
N LEU A 32 15.86 4.01 -4.94
CA LEU A 32 14.82 4.09 -3.92
C LEU A 32 14.76 2.84 -3.05
N ALA A 33 14.93 1.65 -3.62
CA ALA A 33 15.04 0.40 -2.87
C ALA A 33 16.22 0.45 -1.89
N ASN A 34 17.39 0.93 -2.35
CA ASN A 34 18.56 1.10 -1.49
C ASN A 34 18.34 2.16 -0.41
N LEU A 35 17.73 3.30 -0.74
CA LEU A 35 17.42 4.37 0.21
C LEU A 35 16.48 3.88 1.34
N THR A 36 15.46 3.10 0.97
CA THR A 36 14.45 2.57 1.90
C THR A 36 14.87 1.25 2.56
N LYS A 37 16.05 0.73 2.21
CA LYS A 37 16.57 -0.58 2.65
C LYS A 37 15.58 -1.73 2.39
N LYS A 38 14.96 -1.72 1.20
CA LYS A 38 14.05 -2.77 0.71
C LYS A 38 14.68 -3.53 -0.45
N GLU A 39 14.21 -4.76 -0.69
CA GLU A 39 14.74 -5.62 -1.75
C GLU A 39 14.41 -5.10 -3.17
N ALA A 40 13.26 -4.44 -3.30
CA ALA A 40 12.79 -3.87 -4.56
C ALA A 40 11.93 -2.63 -4.30
N CYS A 41 11.79 -1.81 -5.33
CA CYS A 41 10.88 -0.66 -5.36
C CYS A 41 10.18 -0.67 -6.73
N LEU A 42 8.95 -0.15 -6.76
CA LEU A 42 8.19 0.06 -7.97
C LEU A 42 7.69 1.51 -7.97
N ILE A 43 8.23 2.33 -8.87
CA ILE A 43 7.71 3.68 -9.08
C ILE A 43 6.39 3.66 -9.85
N THR A 44 5.49 4.53 -9.40
CA THR A 44 4.23 4.86 -10.08
C THR A 44 4.20 6.37 -10.39
N PRO A 45 3.29 6.83 -11.26
CA PRO A 45 3.25 8.25 -11.63
C PRO A 45 2.99 9.21 -10.46
N THR A 46 2.28 8.77 -9.41
CA THR A 46 1.93 9.57 -8.23
C THR A 46 1.81 8.70 -6.98
N GLY A 47 1.94 9.29 -5.79
CA GLY A 47 1.67 8.59 -4.52
C GLY A 47 0.24 8.06 -4.42
N PHE A 48 -0.73 8.79 -5.00
CA PHE A 48 -2.11 8.31 -5.11
C PHE A 48 -2.19 7.00 -5.91
N ALA A 49 -1.52 6.95 -7.07
CA ALA A 49 -1.48 5.74 -7.91
C ALA A 49 -0.72 4.59 -7.22
N ALA A 50 0.31 4.89 -6.42
CA ALA A 50 0.99 3.87 -5.61
C ALA A 50 0.03 3.22 -4.59
N ASN A 51 -0.69 4.04 -3.81
CA ASN A 51 -1.58 3.55 -2.76
C ASN A 51 -2.76 2.77 -3.33
N THR A 52 -3.41 3.29 -4.37
CA THR A 52 -4.51 2.60 -5.04
C THR A 52 -4.07 1.31 -5.73
N ALA A 53 -2.91 1.29 -6.38
CA ALA A 53 -2.37 0.06 -6.98
C ALA A 53 -2.00 -0.99 -5.93
N LEU A 54 -1.41 -0.57 -4.80
CA LEU A 54 -1.07 -1.47 -3.69
C LEU A 54 -2.35 -2.09 -3.10
N LEU A 55 -3.37 -1.29 -2.84
CA LEU A 55 -4.63 -1.76 -2.26
C LEU A 55 -5.43 -2.64 -3.21
N ALA A 56 -5.47 -2.29 -4.50
CA ALA A 56 -6.06 -3.15 -5.53
C ALA A 56 -5.31 -4.47 -5.64
N ALA A 57 -3.97 -4.46 -5.55
CA ALA A 57 -3.19 -5.68 -5.48
C ALA A 57 -3.55 -6.46 -4.19
N LEU A 58 -3.61 -5.81 -3.02
CA LEU A 58 -3.90 -6.42 -1.73
C LEU A 58 -5.27 -7.09 -1.64
N GLY A 59 -6.30 -6.49 -2.24
CA GLY A 59 -7.60 -7.15 -2.38
C GLY A 59 -7.51 -8.42 -3.24
N ASN A 60 -6.73 -8.39 -4.32
CA ASN A 60 -6.48 -9.57 -5.15
C ASN A 60 -5.49 -10.59 -4.53
N ILE A 61 -4.90 -10.30 -3.37
CA ILE A 61 -3.78 -11.01 -2.71
C ILE A 61 -4.25 -12.11 -1.73
N GLU A 62 -5.31 -12.82 -2.11
CA GLU A 62 -5.38 -14.25 -1.78
C GLU A 62 -4.03 -14.96 -2.18
N SER A 63 -3.35 -14.45 -3.23
CA SER A 63 -2.08 -14.94 -3.80
C SER A 63 -0.76 -14.54 -3.09
N LEU A 64 -0.55 -13.27 -2.66
CA LEU A 64 0.78 -12.85 -2.19
C LEU A 64 1.07 -13.07 -0.69
N ILE A 65 0.05 -13.20 0.17
CA ILE A 65 0.26 -13.55 1.59
C ILE A 65 0.39 -15.08 1.76
N CYS A 66 -0.02 -15.85 0.74
CA CYS A 66 0.15 -17.30 0.69
C CYS A 66 1.50 -17.67 0.05
N ALA A 67 2.63 -17.35 0.68
CA ALA A 67 3.92 -17.87 0.25
C ALA A 67 3.88 -19.42 0.23
N GLY A 68 3.68 -20.01 -0.95
CA GLY A 68 3.71 -21.46 -1.16
C GLY A 68 2.38 -22.23 -1.06
N ARG A 69 1.21 -21.58 -0.98
CA ARG A 69 -0.09 -22.28 -1.04
C ARG A 69 -1.08 -21.60 -1.98
N ARG A 70 -1.96 -22.37 -2.60
CA ARG A 70 -3.12 -21.78 -3.30
C ARG A 70 -4.10 -21.26 -2.25
N PRO A 71 -4.54 -20.00 -2.34
CA PRO A 71 -5.59 -19.51 -1.48
C PRO A 71 -6.83 -20.39 -1.59
N ALA A 72 -7.43 -20.70 -0.44
CA ALA A 72 -8.76 -21.30 -0.42
C ALA A 72 -9.75 -20.24 -0.87
N LYS A 73 -10.77 -20.63 -1.65
CA LYS A 73 -11.75 -19.78 -2.37
C LYS A 73 -12.55 -18.75 -1.54
N HIS A 74 -12.23 -18.57 -0.26
CA HIS A 74 -12.93 -17.76 0.74
C HIS A 74 -11.96 -17.14 1.77
N GLU A 75 -10.66 -17.04 1.49
CA GLU A 75 -9.69 -16.53 2.46
C GLU A 75 -9.57 -15.00 2.35
N LYS A 76 -10.41 -14.29 3.10
CA LYS A 76 -10.39 -12.82 3.17
C LYS A 76 -9.23 -12.28 4.02
N ILE A 77 -8.89 -11.02 3.78
CA ILE A 77 -7.97 -10.23 4.62
C ILE A 77 -8.80 -9.20 5.39
N ALA A 78 -8.49 -8.99 6.67
CA ALA A 78 -9.04 -7.88 7.44
C ALA A 78 -8.05 -6.71 7.42
N ILE A 79 -8.52 -5.54 7.00
CA ILE A 79 -7.73 -4.32 6.93
C ILE A 79 -8.21 -3.34 8.00
N PHE A 80 -7.29 -2.80 8.79
CA PHE A 80 -7.55 -1.81 9.83
C PHE A 80 -6.93 -0.49 9.40
N SER A 81 -7.75 0.54 9.15
CA SER A 81 -7.30 1.85 8.67
C SER A 81 -7.50 2.91 9.76
N ASP A 82 -6.50 3.79 9.92
CA ASP A 82 -6.70 5.02 10.67
C ASP A 82 -7.80 5.88 10.01
N ALA A 83 -8.60 6.56 10.84
CA ALA A 83 -9.69 7.42 10.38
C ALA A 83 -9.22 8.64 9.57
N LEU A 84 -7.97 9.09 9.77
CA LEU A 84 -7.40 10.26 9.08
C LEU A 84 -6.39 9.90 8.00
N ASN A 85 -6.33 8.62 7.59
CA ASN A 85 -5.49 8.21 6.47
C ASN A 85 -5.80 9.02 5.20
N HIS A 86 -4.77 9.23 4.39
CA HIS A 86 -4.85 9.98 3.16
C HIS A 86 -5.94 9.42 2.23
N ALA A 87 -6.66 10.30 1.54
CA ALA A 87 -7.82 9.93 0.70
C ALA A 87 -7.50 8.82 -0.32
N SER A 88 -6.27 8.78 -0.85
CA SER A 88 -5.84 7.70 -1.76
C SER A 88 -5.88 6.30 -1.15
N ILE A 89 -5.65 6.20 0.16
CA ILE A 89 -5.71 4.93 0.91
C ILE A 89 -7.18 4.57 1.08
N ILE A 90 -8.01 5.52 1.51
CA ILE A 90 -9.46 5.34 1.66
C ILE A 90 -10.08 4.84 0.35
N ASP A 91 -9.77 5.50 -0.77
CA ASP A 91 -10.30 5.11 -2.08
C ASP A 91 -9.91 3.67 -2.47
N GLY A 92 -8.66 3.28 -2.23
CA GLY A 92 -8.22 1.91 -2.50
C GLY A 92 -8.87 0.87 -1.58
N LEU A 93 -9.14 1.22 -0.32
CA LEU A 93 -9.85 0.36 0.62
C LEU A 93 -11.31 0.17 0.23
N CYS A 94 -11.99 1.26 -0.16
CA CYS A 94 -13.36 1.19 -0.67
C CYS A 94 -13.46 0.27 -1.90
N MET A 95 -12.47 0.30 -2.80
CA MET A 95 -12.41 -0.63 -3.93
C MET A 95 -12.29 -2.10 -3.46
N ALA A 96 -11.34 -2.39 -2.55
CA ALA A 96 -11.15 -3.75 -2.03
C ALA A 96 -12.39 -4.29 -1.30
N GLU A 97 -13.09 -3.44 -0.54
CA GLU A 97 -14.34 -3.79 0.13
C GLU A 97 -15.48 -4.05 -0.88
N CYS A 98 -15.62 -3.19 -1.90
CA CYS A 98 -16.62 -3.33 -2.95
C CYS A 98 -16.46 -4.63 -3.75
N HIS A 99 -15.23 -5.11 -3.92
CA HIS A 99 -14.93 -6.40 -4.56
C HIS A 99 -15.09 -7.61 -3.62
N GLN A 100 -15.48 -7.39 -2.36
CA GLN A 100 -15.61 -8.40 -1.30
C GLN A 100 -14.31 -9.16 -1.00
N GLU A 101 -13.18 -8.52 -1.31
CA GLU A 101 -11.83 -9.08 -1.20
C GLU A 101 -11.24 -8.88 0.21
N ALA A 102 -11.66 -7.83 0.91
CA ALA A 102 -11.24 -7.52 2.25
C ALA A 102 -12.41 -7.06 3.14
N ASP A 103 -12.30 -7.33 4.44
CA ASP A 103 -13.15 -6.74 5.46
C ASP A 103 -12.43 -5.52 6.04
N VAL A 104 -12.99 -4.32 5.90
CA VAL A 104 -12.34 -3.06 6.31
C VAL A 104 -12.89 -2.58 7.65
N PHE A 105 -12.00 -2.26 8.58
CA PHE A 105 -12.29 -1.71 9.89
C PHE A 105 -11.59 -0.36 10.03
N VAL A 106 -12.29 0.66 10.50
CA VAL A 106 -11.71 2.00 10.72
C VAL A 106 -11.55 2.22 12.22
N TYR A 107 -10.32 2.48 12.66
CA TYR A 107 -10.03 2.82 14.06
C TYR A 107 -9.90 4.33 14.24
N ARG A 108 -10.12 4.83 15.46
CA ARG A 108 -10.03 6.26 15.76
C ARG A 108 -8.57 6.69 15.63
N HIS A 109 -8.38 7.90 15.13
CA HIS A 109 -7.05 8.43 14.85
C HIS A 109 -6.10 8.27 16.04
N ASN A 110 -4.96 7.62 15.82
CA ASN A 110 -3.93 7.35 16.82
C ASN A 110 -4.43 6.65 18.12
N ASP A 111 -5.58 5.97 18.08
CA ASP A 111 -6.17 5.26 19.24
C ASP A 111 -5.81 3.77 19.21
N MET A 112 -4.68 3.43 19.83
CA MET A 112 -4.18 2.04 19.90
C MET A 112 -5.10 1.12 20.70
N LYS A 113 -5.87 1.64 21.65
CA LYS A 113 -6.83 0.83 22.41
C LYS A 113 -8.01 0.41 21.53
N HIS A 114 -8.52 1.34 20.72
CA HIS A 114 -9.56 1.00 19.76
C HIS A 114 -9.06 0.03 18.69
N LEU A 115 -7.82 0.21 18.24
CA LEU A 115 -7.20 -0.73 17.31
C LEU A 115 -7.09 -2.13 17.93
N ASP A 116 -6.62 -2.25 19.17
CA ASP A 116 -6.53 -3.53 19.90
C ASP A 116 -7.90 -4.20 20.07
N GLU A 117 -8.93 -3.42 20.42
CA GLU A 117 -10.31 -3.90 20.52
C GLU A 117 -10.80 -4.48 19.17
N LEU A 118 -10.54 -3.79 18.07
CA LEU A 118 -10.92 -4.25 16.73
C LEU A 118 -10.12 -5.49 16.31
N LEU A 119 -8.81 -5.50 16.57
CA LEU A 119 -7.93 -6.65 16.27
C LEU A 119 -8.37 -7.88 17.05
N SER A 120 -8.65 -7.75 18.35
CA SER A 120 -9.07 -8.84 19.23
C SER A 120 -10.43 -9.43 18.85
N ASN A 121 -11.36 -8.60 18.39
CA ASN A 121 -12.69 -9.05 17.95
C ASN A 121 -12.70 -9.64 16.52
N CYS A 122 -11.66 -9.40 15.72
CA CYS A 122 -11.60 -9.86 14.35
C CYS A 122 -11.20 -11.34 14.26
N GLN A 123 -12.08 -12.15 13.64
CA GLN A 123 -11.88 -13.59 13.44
C GLN A 123 -11.05 -13.92 12.18
N VAL A 124 -10.82 -12.94 11.31
CA VAL A 124 -10.02 -13.13 10.09
C VAL A 124 -8.56 -13.34 10.49
N GLN A 125 -7.92 -14.40 9.96
CA GLN A 125 -6.55 -14.75 10.35
C GLN A 125 -5.51 -13.77 9.80
N LYS A 126 -5.72 -13.25 8.60
CA LYS A 126 -4.81 -12.30 7.95
C LYS A 126 -5.28 -10.89 8.25
N LYS A 127 -4.50 -10.18 9.05
CA LYS A 127 -4.78 -8.81 9.48
C LYS A 127 -3.68 -7.90 8.96
N VAL A 128 -4.06 -6.72 8.46
CA VAL A 128 -3.14 -5.69 8.00
C VAL A 128 -3.58 -4.35 8.56
N VAL A 129 -2.66 -3.60 9.17
CA VAL A 129 -2.91 -2.23 9.62
C VAL A 129 -2.34 -1.25 8.61
N PHE A 130 -3.14 -0.25 8.25
CA PHE A 130 -2.77 0.87 7.39
C PHE A 130 -2.81 2.17 8.18
N THR A 131 -1.68 2.87 8.18
CA THR A 131 -1.55 4.19 8.80
C THR A 131 -0.56 5.03 7.98
N ASP A 132 -0.80 6.33 7.88
CA ASP A 132 0.19 7.28 7.41
C ASP A 132 1.21 7.58 8.51
N SER A 133 2.50 7.62 8.16
CA SER A 133 3.54 7.92 9.16
C SER A 133 3.54 9.39 9.59
N LEU A 134 2.99 10.27 8.76
CA LEU A 134 2.86 11.70 9.02
C LEU A 134 1.55 12.17 8.38
N PHE A 135 0.60 12.58 9.21
CA PHE A 135 -0.71 13.05 8.76
C PHE A 135 -0.57 14.48 8.26
N SER A 136 -0.70 14.67 6.94
CA SER A 136 -0.33 15.95 6.31
C SER A 136 -1.20 17.15 6.72
N MET A 137 -2.44 16.92 7.16
CA MET A 137 -3.36 17.99 7.57
C MET A 137 -3.16 18.38 9.04
N GLU A 138 -2.96 17.41 9.91
CA GLU A 138 -2.82 17.58 11.36
C GLU A 138 -1.36 17.85 11.76
N GLY A 139 -0.41 17.35 10.97
CA GLY A 139 1.03 17.48 11.18
C GLY A 139 1.58 16.58 12.28
N ASP A 140 0.82 15.60 12.74
CA ASP A 140 1.24 14.63 13.74
C ASP A 140 1.67 13.29 13.12
N PHE A 141 2.29 12.45 13.93
CA PHE A 141 2.91 11.20 13.52
C PHE A 141 2.13 10.00 14.07
N ASP A 142 2.24 8.86 13.41
CA ASP A 142 1.73 7.61 13.95
C ASP A 142 2.52 7.17 15.20
N PRO A 143 1.88 6.49 16.18
CA PRO A 143 2.56 5.89 17.32
C PRO A 143 3.25 4.58 16.89
N MET A 144 4.25 4.67 16.01
CA MET A 144 4.89 3.52 15.35
C MET A 144 5.39 2.44 16.32
N LEU A 145 5.92 2.84 17.47
CA LEU A 145 6.39 1.88 18.49
C LEU A 145 5.24 1.07 19.09
N GLU A 146 4.14 1.73 19.43
CA GLU A 146 2.96 1.07 19.99
C GLU A 146 2.29 0.17 18.94
N LEU A 147 2.26 0.61 17.67
CA LEU A 147 1.78 -0.20 16.55
C LEU A 147 2.58 -1.49 16.37
N VAL A 148 3.90 -1.42 16.46
CA VAL A 148 4.77 -2.60 16.34
C VAL A 148 4.64 -3.53 17.55
N GLU A 149 4.40 -2.98 18.75
CA GLU A 149 4.17 -3.79 19.95
C GLU A 149 2.79 -4.49 19.93
N LEU A 150 1.81 -3.92 19.24
CA LEU A 150 0.46 -4.44 19.14
C LEU A 150 0.29 -5.56 18.08
N LEU A 151 1.19 -5.64 17.09
CA LEU A 151 1.12 -6.56 15.94
C LEU A 151 2.03 -7.80 16.10
#